data_AF-A0A8T4MQ55-F1
#
_entry.id   AF-A0A8T4MQ55-F1
#
_cell.length_a   1.000
_cell.length_b   1.000
_cell.length_c   1.000
_cell.angle_alpha   90.00
_cell.angle_beta   90.00
_cell.angle_gamma   90.00
#
_symmetry.space_group_name_H-M   'P 1'
#
loop_
_entity.id
_entity.type
_entity.pdbx_description
1 polymer ?
#
loop_
_entity_poly.entity_id
_entity_poly.type
_entity_poly.pdbx_seq_one_letter_code
_entity_poly.pdbx_strand_id
1 'polypeptide(L)'
;MEKDVIELIDELKKYDNPKGYKLEFREVQKKLEPVIKELSNRGNEALDLLHELLKNEETWSCVFALEILRNIKNEKSITPLINYIVKTENGDYGDYGEDAMFALTAIGEPAISPLIEEIKRQFEKKIFYIFLTGALTEIKNEEVYKFMKEITEDYIKNEEKYDEWFHIDIFTSDFPKQEKKEILPLLYELINFDRISKYEKIEIKNTIEMIEDPIGYEQKLKKDIENLRPFAEMFMQEEPSSNKKIDQEEFEKRMWTHEVDLEIQFKCQVCNKKQNINPGIIKILGDKNSDFDFENEIMCKFCFSNNIKLTIQGGRDIMFQTIGTMMGNRTGVVSANSEVFVENKPILFKNSYDYILKRIKQDPENSGLYLRAGNIARNFNKYHEAIKYYEKAIDLNPKLIAAYLNLVGIYEFRHKYYKIKDAKVSAVYYLNEMMNLFRTQKFDTLTILDSNMVLQFIGEKSESLGVNFPDLVKIPLKHEKKIGRNDPCPCGSGKKFKKCCIDK
;
A
#
# COMPACT_ATOMS: atom_id res chain seq x y z
N MET A 1 -33.76 8.37 46.47
CA MET A 1 -34.27 7.05 46.06
C MET A 1 -33.22 6.47 45.13
N GLU A 2 -32.77 5.24 45.36
CA GLU A 2 -32.01 4.53 44.34
C GLU A 2 -32.87 4.45 43.08
N LYS A 3 -32.30 4.85 41.93
CA LYS A 3 -32.95 4.63 40.63
C LYS A 3 -32.94 3.13 40.34
N ASP A 4 -34.04 2.64 39.78
CA ASP A 4 -34.10 1.28 39.23
C ASP A 4 -33.18 1.17 38.00
N VAL A 5 -32.70 -0.04 37.69
CA VAL A 5 -31.82 -0.30 36.55
C VAL A 5 -32.48 0.14 35.24
N ILE A 6 -33.79 -0.05 35.10
CA ILE A 6 -34.56 0.38 33.91
C ILE A 6 -34.46 1.91 33.73
N GLU A 7 -34.62 2.69 34.81
CA GLU A 7 -34.54 4.15 34.75
C GLU A 7 -33.12 4.61 34.36
N LEU A 8 -32.08 3.90 34.83
CA LEU A 8 -30.70 4.19 34.46
C LEU A 8 -30.41 3.89 32.99
N ILE A 9 -30.97 2.81 32.44
CA ILE A 9 -30.87 2.47 31.02
C ILE A 9 -31.61 3.52 30.15
N ASP A 10 -32.75 4.02 30.59
CA ASP A 10 -33.48 5.07 29.87
C ASP A 10 -32.69 6.40 29.84
N GLU A 11 -31.93 6.71 30.89
CA GLU A 11 -31.02 7.86 30.90
C GLU A 11 -29.89 7.71 29.88
N LEU A 12 -29.34 6.49 29.69
CA LEU A 12 -28.36 6.24 28.60
C LEU A 12 -28.98 6.51 27.23
N LYS A 13 -30.20 6.00 26.98
CA LYS A 13 -30.92 6.13 25.71
C LYS A 13 -31.35 7.55 25.38
N LYS A 14 -31.34 8.46 26.35
CA LYS A 14 -31.75 9.86 26.19
C LYS A 14 -31.03 10.59 25.05
N TYR A 15 -29.82 10.15 24.70
CA TYR A 15 -29.01 10.74 23.64
C TYR A 15 -29.13 10.02 22.30
N ASP A 16 -29.89 8.92 22.20
CA ASP A 16 -30.08 8.13 20.98
C ASP A 16 -31.09 8.79 20.04
N ASN A 17 -30.76 10.00 19.58
CA ASN A 17 -31.60 10.78 18.68
C ASN A 17 -30.75 11.81 17.91
N PRO A 18 -31.29 12.39 16.81
CA PRO A 18 -30.54 13.33 15.97
C PRO A 18 -30.00 14.58 16.66
N LYS A 19 -30.49 14.95 17.85
CA LYS A 19 -29.90 16.05 18.63
C LYS A 19 -28.71 15.56 19.45
N GLY A 20 -28.81 14.38 20.06
CA GLY A 20 -27.70 13.76 20.81
C GLY A 20 -26.52 13.40 19.91
N TYR A 21 -26.76 12.93 18.69
CA TYR A 21 -25.69 12.63 17.71
C TYR A 21 -24.96 13.88 17.16
N LYS A 22 -25.44 15.08 17.47
CA LYS A 22 -24.73 16.34 17.15
C LYS A 22 -23.80 16.80 18.28
N LEU A 23 -23.83 16.13 19.43
CA LEU A 23 -22.98 16.44 20.57
C LEU A 23 -21.67 15.66 20.46
N GLU A 24 -20.61 16.25 20.99
CA GLU A 24 -19.30 15.60 21.09
C GLU A 24 -19.34 14.44 22.09
N PHE A 25 -18.63 13.34 21.78
CA PHE A 25 -18.53 12.14 22.63
C PHE A 25 -18.27 12.48 24.10
N ARG A 26 -17.23 13.31 24.34
CA ARG A 26 -16.80 13.69 25.70
C ARG A 26 -17.85 14.48 26.46
N GLU A 27 -18.68 15.25 25.76
CA GLU A 27 -19.76 16.00 26.39
C GLU A 27 -20.85 15.05 26.90
N VAL A 28 -21.24 14.07 26.08
CA VAL A 28 -22.25 13.07 26.43
C VAL A 28 -21.73 12.17 27.55
N GLN A 29 -20.50 11.67 27.44
CA GLN A 29 -19.86 10.83 28.45
C GLN A 29 -19.82 11.51 29.82
N LYS A 30 -19.42 12.78 29.90
CA LYS A 30 -19.39 13.53 31.17
C LYS A 30 -20.76 13.69 31.79
N LYS A 31 -21.82 13.84 30.98
CA LYS A 31 -23.21 13.92 31.47
C LYS A 31 -23.71 12.57 31.99
N LEU A 32 -23.25 11.46 31.40
CA LEU A 32 -23.65 10.10 31.76
C LEU A 32 -22.73 9.42 32.77
N GLU A 33 -21.59 10.01 33.13
CA GLU A 33 -20.61 9.44 34.07
C GLU A 33 -21.24 8.90 35.37
N PRO A 34 -22.17 9.60 36.06
CA PRO A 34 -22.82 9.06 37.25
C PRO A 34 -23.67 7.82 36.96
N VAL A 35 -24.32 7.77 35.79
CA VAL A 35 -25.18 6.66 35.35
C VAL A 35 -24.33 5.44 34.99
N ILE A 36 -23.23 5.64 34.25
CA ILE A 36 -22.26 4.60 33.88
C ILE A 36 -21.68 3.94 35.14
N LYS A 37 -21.28 4.76 36.12
CA LYS A 37 -20.74 4.27 37.39
C LYS A 37 -21.76 3.47 38.18
N GLU A 38 -22.99 3.96 38.27
CA GLU A 38 -24.05 3.27 39.01
C GLU A 38 -24.41 1.93 38.36
N LEU A 39 -24.61 1.89 37.04
CA LEU A 39 -24.88 0.65 36.30
C LEU A 39 -23.73 -0.36 36.43
N SER A 40 -22.49 0.11 36.44
CA SER A 40 -21.32 -0.75 36.66
C SER A 40 -21.36 -1.40 38.05
N ASN A 41 -21.78 -0.66 39.09
CA ASN A 41 -21.88 -1.17 40.46
C ASN A 41 -23.03 -2.18 40.64
N ARG A 42 -24.11 -2.04 39.87
CA ARG A 42 -25.22 -3.01 39.87
C ARG A 42 -24.81 -4.38 39.34
N GLY A 43 -23.74 -4.45 38.53
CA GLY A 43 -23.15 -5.68 38.06
C GLY A 43 -24.17 -6.57 37.34
N ASN A 44 -24.45 -7.74 37.91
CA ASN A 44 -25.27 -8.77 37.29
C ASN A 44 -26.71 -8.33 36.99
N GLU A 45 -27.27 -7.42 37.79
CA GLU A 45 -28.65 -6.94 37.64
C GLU A 45 -28.86 -6.15 36.34
N ALA A 46 -27.80 -5.54 35.81
CA ALA A 46 -27.87 -4.72 34.59
C ALA A 46 -27.59 -5.50 33.30
N LEU A 47 -27.06 -6.73 33.38
CA LEU A 47 -26.48 -7.43 32.22
C LEU A 47 -27.47 -7.62 31.07
N ASP A 48 -28.65 -8.18 31.33
CA ASP A 48 -29.62 -8.49 30.27
C ASP A 48 -30.03 -7.22 29.52
N LEU A 49 -30.26 -6.11 30.24
CA LEU A 49 -30.62 -4.82 29.64
C LEU A 49 -29.46 -4.21 28.87
N LEU A 50 -28.22 -4.35 29.35
CA LEU A 50 -27.03 -3.90 28.64
C LEU A 50 -26.78 -4.72 27.35
N HIS A 51 -27.00 -6.03 27.38
CA HIS A 51 -26.90 -6.89 26.20
C HIS A 51 -27.93 -6.54 25.13
N GLU A 52 -29.13 -6.12 25.52
CA GLU A 52 -30.14 -5.63 24.58
C GLU A 52 -29.71 -4.34 23.86
N LEU A 53 -28.93 -3.46 24.51
CA LEU A 53 -28.41 -2.24 23.87
C LEU A 53 -27.42 -2.54 22.74
N LEU A 54 -26.67 -3.66 22.84
CA LEU A 54 -25.71 -4.10 21.83
C LEU A 54 -26.37 -4.48 20.48
N LYS A 55 -27.71 -4.51 20.40
CA LYS A 55 -28.43 -4.75 19.14
C LYS A 55 -28.50 -3.52 18.24
N ASN A 56 -28.26 -2.30 18.77
CA ASN A 56 -28.37 -1.04 18.02
C ASN A 56 -27.02 -0.31 18.01
N GLU A 57 -26.14 -0.68 17.09
CA GLU A 57 -24.71 -0.30 17.09
C GLU A 57 -24.48 1.20 16.85
N GLU A 58 -25.41 1.87 16.18
CA GLU A 58 -25.34 3.30 15.86
C GLU A 58 -25.72 4.21 17.05
N THR A 59 -25.95 3.65 18.24
CA THR A 59 -26.50 4.38 19.39
C THR A 59 -25.44 4.73 20.43
N TRP A 60 -25.62 5.88 21.09
CA TRP A 60 -24.79 6.28 22.21
C TRP A 60 -24.89 5.27 23.36
N SER A 61 -26.11 4.79 23.62
CA SER A 61 -26.34 3.80 24.68
C SER A 61 -25.62 2.48 24.45
N CYS A 62 -25.44 2.04 23.20
CA CYS A 62 -24.63 0.87 22.86
C CYS A 62 -23.15 1.06 23.25
N VAL A 63 -22.56 2.21 22.90
CA VAL A 63 -21.15 2.51 23.24
C VAL A 63 -20.92 2.50 24.74
N PHE A 64 -21.80 3.19 25.49
CA PHE A 64 -21.71 3.19 26.95
C PHE A 64 -22.01 1.82 27.57
N ALA A 65 -22.85 0.99 26.93
CA ALA A 65 -23.05 -0.38 27.39
C ALA A 65 -21.76 -1.21 27.31
N LEU A 66 -20.97 -1.09 26.23
CA LEU A 66 -19.67 -1.75 26.13
C LEU A 66 -18.70 -1.29 27.23
N GLU A 67 -18.65 0.02 27.52
CA GLU A 67 -17.86 0.58 28.62
C GLU A 67 -18.28 -0.01 29.97
N ILE A 68 -19.59 -0.09 30.24
CA ILE A 68 -20.14 -0.64 31.48
C ILE A 68 -19.83 -2.14 31.59
N LEU A 69 -20.01 -2.91 30.51
CA LEU A 69 -19.72 -4.35 30.50
C LEU A 69 -18.24 -4.63 30.78
N ARG A 70 -17.33 -3.80 30.26
CA ARG A 70 -15.89 -3.84 30.57
C ARG A 70 -15.61 -3.59 32.05
N ASN A 71 -16.38 -2.73 32.71
CA ASN A 71 -16.24 -2.49 34.15
C ASN A 71 -16.78 -3.66 34.98
N ILE A 72 -17.88 -4.28 34.54
CA ILE A 72 -18.54 -5.39 35.24
C ILE A 72 -17.72 -6.69 35.15
N LYS A 73 -17.08 -6.98 34.01
CA LYS A 73 -16.21 -8.15 33.79
C LYS A 73 -16.88 -9.51 34.06
N ASN A 74 -18.15 -9.64 33.68
CA ASN A 74 -18.91 -10.87 33.91
C ASN A 74 -18.86 -11.83 32.71
N GLU A 75 -18.65 -13.11 32.98
CA GLU A 75 -18.58 -14.19 31.97
C GLU A 75 -19.84 -14.35 31.12
N LYS A 76 -21.02 -14.01 31.66
CA LYS A 76 -22.28 -14.01 30.90
C LYS A 76 -22.27 -13.05 29.72
N SER A 77 -21.36 -12.08 29.71
CA SER A 77 -21.20 -11.12 28.63
C SER A 77 -20.31 -11.61 27.49
N ILE A 78 -19.59 -12.74 27.63
CA ILE A 78 -18.66 -13.24 26.61
C ILE A 78 -19.39 -13.51 25.28
N THR A 79 -20.46 -14.30 25.30
CA THR A 79 -21.21 -14.64 24.06
C THR A 79 -21.86 -13.40 23.42
N PRO A 80 -22.55 -12.50 24.18
CA PRO A 80 -23.03 -11.23 23.62
C PRO A 80 -21.94 -10.38 22.95
N LEU A 81 -20.75 -10.27 23.56
CA LEU A 81 -19.64 -9.48 23.03
C LEU A 81 -19.00 -10.13 21.79
N ILE A 82 -18.83 -11.47 21.79
CA ILE A 82 -18.37 -12.19 20.60
C ILE A 82 -19.36 -12.00 19.45
N ASN A 83 -20.66 -12.18 19.71
CA ASN A 83 -21.69 -11.99 18.70
C ASN A 83 -21.72 -10.55 18.18
N TYR A 84 -21.43 -9.56 19.03
CA TYR A 84 -21.31 -8.17 18.61
C TYR A 84 -20.21 -7.99 17.54
N ILE A 85 -19.04 -8.59 17.75
CA ILE A 85 -17.91 -8.50 16.81
C ILE A 85 -18.20 -9.27 15.51
N VAL A 86 -18.82 -10.46 15.58
CA VAL A 86 -18.97 -11.37 14.43
C VAL A 86 -20.18 -11.06 13.52
N LYS A 87 -20.88 -9.95 13.72
CA LYS A 87 -22.10 -9.64 12.95
C LYS A 87 -21.87 -9.26 11.48
N THR A 88 -20.68 -8.79 11.10
CA THR A 88 -20.40 -8.37 9.72
C THR A 88 -19.90 -9.55 8.87
N GLU A 89 -20.57 -9.84 7.76
CA GLU A 89 -20.18 -10.96 6.85
C GLU A 89 -18.81 -10.75 6.17
N ASN A 90 -18.20 -9.56 6.27
CA ASN A 90 -16.98 -9.17 5.56
C ASN A 90 -15.74 -8.97 6.47
N GLY A 91 -15.77 -9.46 7.71
CA GLY A 91 -14.73 -9.17 8.71
C GLY A 91 -14.86 -7.78 9.34
N ASP A 92 -13.94 -7.43 10.23
CA ASP A 92 -14.05 -6.27 11.13
C ASP A 92 -14.11 -4.92 10.41
N TYR A 93 -15.32 -4.35 10.36
CA TYR A 93 -15.61 -2.95 10.05
C TYR A 93 -16.92 -2.55 10.76
N GLY A 94 -16.92 -2.57 12.10
CA GLY A 94 -17.99 -2.02 12.93
C GLY A 94 -17.44 -0.86 13.78
N ASP A 95 -18.25 0.19 13.98
CA ASP A 95 -17.81 1.47 14.57
C ASP A 95 -17.24 1.35 16.00
N TYR A 96 -17.54 0.26 16.73
CA TYR A 96 -17.14 0.05 18.13
C TYR A 96 -16.62 -1.37 18.44
N GLY A 97 -16.05 -2.07 17.45
CA GLY A 97 -15.49 -3.42 17.68
C GLY A 97 -14.33 -3.44 18.69
N GLU A 98 -13.57 -2.34 18.78
CA GLU A 98 -12.47 -2.17 19.74
C GLU A 98 -12.95 -2.13 21.20
N ASP A 99 -14.07 -1.45 21.47
CA ASP A 99 -14.65 -1.40 22.82
C ASP A 99 -15.11 -2.79 23.29
N ALA A 100 -15.69 -3.59 22.37
CA ALA A 100 -16.05 -4.97 22.64
C ALA A 100 -14.81 -5.86 22.89
N MET A 101 -13.73 -5.65 22.13
CA MET A 101 -12.43 -6.31 22.37
C MET A 101 -11.94 -6.00 23.79
N PHE A 102 -11.91 -4.73 24.21
CA PHE A 102 -11.47 -4.36 25.55
C PHE A 102 -12.34 -4.95 26.65
N ALA A 103 -13.65 -5.04 26.44
CA ALA A 103 -14.56 -5.70 27.37
C ALA A 103 -14.24 -7.20 27.51
N LEU A 104 -13.97 -7.90 26.40
CA LEU A 104 -13.57 -9.31 26.40
C LEU A 104 -12.21 -9.53 27.08
N THR A 105 -11.20 -8.73 26.76
CA THR A 105 -9.88 -8.79 27.41
C THR A 105 -9.98 -8.54 28.91
N ALA A 106 -10.85 -7.61 29.35
CA ALA A 106 -11.06 -7.31 30.75
C ALA A 106 -11.71 -8.46 31.56
N ILE A 107 -12.44 -9.36 30.90
CA ILE A 107 -12.98 -10.59 31.51
C ILE A 107 -11.83 -11.59 31.82
N GLY A 108 -10.82 -11.66 30.96
CA GLY A 108 -9.61 -12.46 31.19
C GLY A 108 -9.79 -13.95 30.87
N GLU A 109 -9.23 -14.84 31.70
CA GLU A 109 -9.16 -16.29 31.42
C GLU A 109 -10.47 -16.97 31.00
N PRO A 110 -11.65 -16.63 31.58
CA PRO A 110 -12.91 -17.24 31.15
C PRO A 110 -13.27 -17.01 29.67
N ALA A 111 -12.71 -15.96 29.04
CA ALA A 111 -12.95 -15.66 27.64
C ALA A 111 -12.09 -16.50 26.68
N ILE A 112 -11.01 -17.15 27.14
CA ILE A 112 -10.03 -17.83 26.28
C ILE A 112 -10.66 -18.93 25.43
N SER A 113 -11.31 -19.93 26.05
CA SER A 113 -11.86 -21.06 25.30
C SER A 113 -12.96 -20.64 24.31
N PRO A 114 -13.94 -19.79 24.70
CA PRO A 114 -14.92 -19.25 23.75
C PRO A 114 -14.30 -18.48 22.58
N LEU A 115 -13.25 -17.68 22.84
CA LEU A 115 -12.55 -16.94 21.79
C LEU A 115 -11.80 -17.87 20.83
N ILE A 116 -11.08 -18.86 21.34
CA ILE A 116 -10.38 -19.85 20.50
C ILE A 116 -11.35 -20.63 19.61
N GLU A 117 -12.47 -21.08 20.18
CA GLU A 117 -13.50 -21.81 19.42
C GLU A 117 -14.07 -20.93 18.30
N GLU A 118 -14.41 -19.69 18.61
CA GLU A 118 -14.97 -18.77 17.63
C GLU A 118 -13.98 -18.40 16.53
N ILE A 119 -12.72 -18.08 16.88
CA ILE A 119 -11.67 -17.76 15.91
C ILE A 119 -11.46 -18.94 14.95
N LYS A 120 -11.37 -20.17 15.46
CA LYS A 120 -11.27 -21.38 14.62
C LYS A 120 -12.46 -21.51 13.68
N ARG A 121 -13.68 -21.29 14.17
CA ARG A 121 -14.91 -21.31 13.37
C ARG A 121 -14.90 -20.25 12.25
N GLN A 122 -14.35 -19.06 12.48
CA GLN A 122 -14.22 -18.03 11.44
C GLN A 122 -13.11 -18.33 10.44
N PHE A 123 -12.03 -18.98 10.87
CA PHE A 123 -10.95 -19.40 9.98
C PHE A 123 -11.42 -20.47 8.98
N GLU A 124 -12.33 -21.37 9.37
CA GLU A 124 -12.98 -22.31 8.44
C GLU A 124 -13.74 -21.60 7.32
N LYS A 125 -14.30 -20.42 7.60
CA LYS A 125 -14.98 -19.55 6.63
C LYS A 125 -14.05 -18.59 5.91
N LYS A 126 -12.75 -18.60 6.22
CA LYS A 126 -11.75 -17.63 5.73
C LYS A 126 -12.08 -16.18 6.07
N ILE A 127 -12.58 -15.94 7.28
CA ILE A 127 -12.87 -14.60 7.79
C ILE A 127 -11.93 -14.34 8.98
N PHE A 128 -11.26 -13.19 8.94
CA PHE A 128 -10.38 -12.73 10.01
C PHE A 128 -11.03 -11.56 10.75
N TYR A 129 -11.25 -11.73 12.06
CA TYR A 129 -11.69 -10.67 12.97
C TYR A 129 -10.48 -10.24 13.80
N ILE A 130 -9.99 -9.02 13.53
CA ILE A 130 -8.87 -8.41 14.24
C ILE A 130 -9.21 -8.19 15.72
N PHE A 131 -10.44 -7.80 16.05
CA PHE A 131 -10.86 -7.53 17.43
C PHE A 131 -11.06 -8.81 18.25
N LEU A 132 -11.56 -9.91 17.65
CA LEU A 132 -11.56 -11.21 18.33
C LEU A 132 -10.16 -11.72 18.60
N THR A 133 -9.30 -11.62 17.58
CA THR A 133 -7.90 -12.07 17.68
C THR A 133 -7.18 -11.25 18.74
N GLY A 134 -7.27 -9.92 18.69
CA GLY A 134 -6.69 -9.01 19.68
C GLY A 134 -7.20 -9.26 21.09
N ALA A 135 -8.52 -9.51 21.25
CA ALA A 135 -9.08 -9.82 22.57
C ALA A 135 -8.41 -11.03 23.21
N LEU A 136 -8.12 -12.06 22.40
CA LEU A 136 -7.46 -13.28 22.82
C LEU A 136 -5.96 -13.08 23.08
N THR A 137 -5.23 -12.47 22.14
CA THR A 137 -3.76 -12.39 22.16
C THR A 137 -3.23 -11.43 23.23
N GLU A 138 -4.06 -10.47 23.68
CA GLU A 138 -3.79 -9.62 24.85
C GLU A 138 -3.75 -10.40 26.18
N ILE A 139 -4.42 -11.55 26.26
CA ILE A 139 -4.49 -12.34 27.50
C ILE A 139 -3.21 -13.17 27.63
N LYS A 140 -2.39 -12.85 28.63
CA LYS A 140 -1.19 -13.64 28.97
C LYS A 140 -1.59 -14.99 29.57
N ASN A 141 -1.50 -16.05 28.78
CA ASN A 141 -1.88 -17.40 29.19
C ASN A 141 -1.18 -18.48 28.34
N GLU A 142 -0.89 -19.64 28.93
CA GLU A 142 -0.21 -20.75 28.26
C GLU A 142 -1.00 -21.33 27.07
N GLU A 143 -2.33 -21.39 27.17
CA GLU A 143 -3.21 -21.86 26.10
C GLU A 143 -3.21 -20.89 24.91
N VAL A 144 -3.27 -19.58 25.20
CA VAL A 144 -3.17 -18.51 24.20
C VAL A 144 -1.83 -18.59 23.46
N TYR A 145 -0.72 -18.67 24.20
CA TYR A 145 0.61 -18.82 23.60
C TYR A 145 0.71 -20.03 22.66
N LYS A 146 0.19 -21.19 23.09
CA LYS A 146 0.17 -22.42 22.28
C LYS A 146 -0.66 -22.24 21.01
N PHE A 147 -1.83 -21.61 21.12
CA PHE A 147 -2.68 -21.33 19.97
C PHE A 147 -1.99 -20.40 18.96
N MET A 148 -1.40 -19.29 19.41
CA MET A 148 -0.66 -18.35 18.55
C MET A 148 0.50 -19.03 17.83
N LYS A 149 1.26 -19.87 18.56
CA LYS A 149 2.36 -20.65 17.99
C LYS A 149 1.87 -21.66 16.95
N GLU A 150 0.80 -22.40 17.23
CA GLU A 150 0.22 -23.38 16.31
C GLU A 150 -0.20 -22.73 14.99
N ILE A 151 -0.91 -21.59 15.05
CA ILE A 151 -1.32 -20.85 13.85
C ILE A 151 -0.11 -20.33 13.07
N THR A 152 0.95 -19.87 13.76
CA THR A 152 2.17 -19.37 13.10
C THR A 152 2.94 -20.49 12.39
N GLU A 153 3.07 -21.66 13.02
CA GLU A 153 3.67 -22.85 12.39
C GLU A 153 2.84 -23.33 11.19
N ASP A 154 1.52 -23.37 11.33
CA ASP A 154 0.61 -23.77 10.27
C ASP A 154 0.61 -22.77 9.12
N TYR A 155 0.72 -21.47 9.42
CA TYR A 155 0.90 -20.44 8.42
C TYR A 155 2.14 -20.72 7.57
N ILE A 156 3.29 -21.00 8.17
CA ILE A 156 4.54 -21.33 7.45
C ILE A 156 4.38 -22.60 6.60
N LYS A 157 3.71 -23.64 7.12
CA LYS A 157 3.55 -24.94 6.43
C LYS A 157 2.51 -24.92 5.32
N ASN A 158 1.40 -24.20 5.49
CA ASN A 158 0.21 -24.28 4.66
C ASN A 158 -0.15 -22.93 4.06
N GLU A 159 0.66 -22.46 3.10
CA GLU A 159 0.50 -21.14 2.50
C GLU A 159 -0.91 -20.87 1.94
N GLU A 160 -1.46 -21.83 1.18
CA GLU A 160 -2.75 -21.67 0.49
C GLU A 160 -3.94 -21.56 1.45
N LYS A 161 -3.79 -22.03 2.70
CA LYS A 161 -4.87 -22.00 3.71
C LYS A 161 -5.22 -20.56 4.12
N TYR A 162 -4.21 -19.71 4.25
CA TYR A 162 -4.33 -18.36 4.82
C TYR A 162 -4.39 -17.25 3.76
N ASP A 163 -4.58 -17.64 2.50
CA ASP A 163 -4.38 -16.77 1.36
C ASP A 163 -5.44 -15.66 1.24
N GLU A 164 -5.01 -14.39 1.33
CA GLU A 164 -5.81 -13.16 1.06
C GLU A 164 -6.74 -12.70 2.19
N TRP A 165 -6.93 -13.51 3.23
CA TRP A 165 -7.85 -13.18 4.32
C TRP A 165 -7.18 -13.06 5.70
N PHE A 166 -5.94 -13.54 5.87
CA PHE A 166 -5.28 -13.64 7.17
C PHE A 166 -4.09 -12.68 7.33
N HIS A 167 -3.94 -12.13 8.54
CA HIS A 167 -2.91 -11.16 8.90
C HIS A 167 -2.01 -11.75 9.99
N ILE A 168 -0.87 -12.31 9.58
CA ILE A 168 0.06 -13.00 10.49
C ILE A 168 0.76 -12.03 11.46
N ASP A 169 0.96 -10.79 11.02
CA ASP A 169 1.57 -9.72 11.79
C ASP A 169 0.84 -9.48 13.12
N ILE A 170 -0.49 -9.55 13.14
CA ILE A 170 -1.31 -9.39 14.34
C ILE A 170 -0.93 -10.42 15.41
N PHE A 171 -0.85 -11.70 15.04
CA PHE A 171 -0.41 -12.75 15.97
C PHE A 171 1.01 -12.54 16.43
N THR A 172 1.91 -12.18 15.51
CA THR A 172 3.31 -12.02 15.88
C THR A 172 3.53 -10.84 16.83
N SER A 173 2.81 -9.74 16.63
CA SER A 173 2.97 -8.50 17.40
C SER A 173 2.72 -8.64 18.89
N ASP A 174 1.91 -9.64 19.30
CA ASP A 174 1.54 -9.88 20.70
C ASP A 174 2.38 -10.95 21.41
N PHE A 175 3.28 -11.66 20.72
CA PHE A 175 4.20 -12.59 21.38
C PHE A 175 5.04 -11.98 22.52
N PRO A 176 5.49 -10.70 22.47
CA PRO A 176 6.20 -10.08 23.58
C PRO A 176 5.39 -10.08 24.89
N LYS A 177 4.06 -9.95 24.81
CA LYS A 177 3.15 -9.96 25.98
C LYS A 177 3.08 -11.32 26.67
N GLN A 178 3.41 -12.39 25.94
CA GLN A 178 3.43 -13.74 26.45
C GLN A 178 4.73 -14.05 27.23
N GLU A 179 5.77 -13.21 27.12
CA GLU A 179 7.06 -13.33 27.83
C GLU A 179 7.78 -14.69 27.61
N LYS A 180 7.64 -15.27 26.42
CA LYS A 180 8.15 -16.61 26.07
C LYS A 180 9.21 -16.53 24.97
N LYS A 181 10.50 -16.60 25.33
CA LYS A 181 11.62 -16.47 24.38
C LYS A 181 11.74 -17.65 23.41
N GLU A 182 11.10 -18.77 23.70
CA GLU A 182 11.10 -19.99 22.88
C GLU A 182 10.47 -19.80 21.50
N ILE A 183 9.77 -18.68 21.27
CA ILE A 183 9.19 -18.34 19.96
C ILE A 183 10.20 -17.79 18.96
N LEU A 184 11.35 -17.26 19.42
CA LEU A 184 12.32 -16.56 18.57
C LEU A 184 12.75 -17.36 17.32
N PRO A 185 13.07 -18.68 17.39
CA PRO A 185 13.43 -19.45 16.20
C PRO A 185 12.36 -19.45 15.12
N LEU A 186 11.08 -19.51 15.50
CA LEU A 186 9.96 -19.51 14.58
C LEU A 186 9.79 -18.14 13.91
N LEU A 187 9.99 -17.04 14.63
CA LEU A 187 9.93 -15.68 14.08
C LEU A 187 11.07 -15.43 13.08
N TYR A 188 12.27 -15.93 13.34
CA TYR A 188 13.39 -15.88 12.38
C TYR A 188 13.14 -16.74 11.14
N GLU A 189 12.44 -17.86 11.26
CA GLU A 189 12.01 -18.63 10.09
C GLU A 189 10.99 -17.83 9.27
N LEU A 190 9.97 -17.28 9.94
CA LEU A 190 8.89 -16.53 9.31
C LEU A 190 9.40 -15.31 8.51
N ILE A 191 10.26 -14.47 9.10
CA ILE A 191 10.74 -13.23 8.46
C ILE A 191 11.52 -13.47 7.16
N ASN A 192 12.11 -14.66 7.00
CA ASN A 192 12.88 -15.02 5.80
C ASN A 192 12.02 -15.60 4.66
N PHE A 193 10.71 -15.74 4.86
CA PHE A 193 9.83 -16.31 3.86
C PHE A 193 9.50 -15.30 2.75
N ASP A 194 9.60 -15.71 1.48
CA ASP A 194 9.53 -14.82 0.30
C ASP A 194 8.22 -14.02 0.17
N ARG A 195 7.11 -14.56 0.69
CA ARG A 195 5.78 -13.94 0.58
C ARG A 195 5.48 -12.91 1.65
N ILE A 196 6.25 -12.88 2.76
CA ILE A 196 6.09 -11.86 3.79
C ILE A 196 6.45 -10.52 3.17
N SER A 197 5.52 -9.57 3.22
CA SER A 197 5.73 -8.22 2.70
C SER A 197 6.85 -7.50 3.44
N LYS A 198 7.38 -6.43 2.85
CA LYS A 198 8.37 -5.57 3.53
C LYS A 198 7.82 -5.02 4.85
N TYR A 199 6.52 -4.70 4.89
CA TYR A 199 5.87 -4.20 6.09
C TYR A 199 5.79 -5.26 7.19
N GLU A 200 5.26 -6.45 6.87
CA GLU A 200 5.20 -7.56 7.83
C GLU A 200 6.61 -7.94 8.32
N LYS A 201 7.63 -7.89 7.46
CA LYS A 201 9.03 -8.10 7.88
C LYS A 201 9.50 -7.08 8.91
N ILE A 202 9.09 -5.81 8.78
CA ILE A 202 9.40 -4.76 9.76
C ILE A 202 8.71 -5.07 11.08
N GLU A 203 7.42 -5.43 11.08
CA GLU A 203 6.67 -5.74 12.29
C GLU A 203 7.20 -6.99 13.00
N ILE A 204 7.51 -8.05 12.25
CA ILE A 204 8.13 -9.27 12.78
C ILE A 204 9.52 -8.96 13.36
N LYS A 205 10.30 -8.08 12.71
CA LYS A 205 11.60 -7.65 13.23
C LYS A 205 11.44 -6.85 14.53
N ASN A 206 10.50 -5.93 14.60
CA ASN A 206 10.18 -5.18 15.83
C ASN A 206 9.79 -6.13 16.96
N THR A 207 8.96 -7.13 16.65
CA THR A 207 8.56 -8.19 17.58
C THR A 207 9.76 -8.96 18.11
N ILE A 208 10.68 -9.38 17.23
CA ILE A 208 11.92 -10.05 17.62
C ILE A 208 12.74 -9.16 18.56
N GLU A 209 12.98 -7.90 18.17
CA GLU A 209 13.72 -6.93 19.00
C GLU A 209 13.07 -6.74 20.38
N MET A 210 11.74 -6.67 20.45
CA MET A 210 10.98 -6.57 21.71
C MET A 210 11.17 -7.79 22.62
N ILE A 211 11.27 -8.99 22.06
CA ILE A 211 11.45 -10.23 22.84
C ILE A 211 12.92 -10.38 23.29
N GLU A 212 13.87 -10.00 22.45
CA GLU A 212 15.31 -10.07 22.74
C GLU A 212 15.73 -9.06 23.79
N ASP A 213 15.37 -7.79 23.58
CA ASP A 213 15.73 -6.64 24.43
C ASP A 213 14.54 -5.66 24.59
N PRO A 214 13.57 -5.98 25.49
CA PRO A 214 12.41 -5.13 25.72
C PRO A 214 12.78 -3.70 26.14
N ILE A 215 13.83 -3.55 26.96
CA ILE A 215 14.26 -2.26 27.52
C ILE A 215 14.90 -1.41 26.42
N GLY A 216 15.82 -1.98 25.64
CA GLY A 216 16.44 -1.29 24.52
C GLY A 216 15.43 -0.91 23.44
N TYR A 217 14.46 -1.78 23.15
CA TYR A 217 13.36 -1.47 22.24
C TYR A 217 12.51 -0.30 22.74
N GLU A 218 12.11 -0.29 24.02
CA GLU A 218 11.30 0.81 24.57
C GLU A 218 12.06 2.16 24.51
N GLN A 219 13.37 2.15 24.78
CA GLN A 219 14.21 3.35 24.66
C GLN A 219 14.32 3.84 23.22
N LYS A 220 14.49 2.91 22.26
CA LYS A 220 14.50 3.21 20.82
C LYS A 220 13.16 3.80 20.38
N LEU A 221 12.05 3.18 20.78
CA LEU A 221 10.71 3.64 20.44
C LEU A 221 10.42 5.05 21.02
N LYS A 222 10.80 5.31 22.27
CA LYS A 222 10.68 6.66 22.87
C LYS A 222 11.43 7.70 22.04
N LYS A 223 12.66 7.39 21.63
CA LYS A 223 13.47 8.27 20.79
C LYS A 223 12.82 8.47 19.41
N ASP A 224 12.29 7.42 18.79
CA ASP A 224 11.62 7.49 17.49
C ASP A 224 10.32 8.32 17.58
N ILE A 225 9.52 8.14 18.64
CA ILE A 225 8.33 8.97 18.92
C ILE A 225 8.70 10.42 19.16
N GLU A 226 9.76 10.71 19.92
CA GLU A 226 10.26 12.08 20.12
C GLU A 226 10.68 12.73 18.80
N ASN A 227 11.30 11.96 17.89
CA ASN A 227 11.65 12.43 16.55
C ASN A 227 10.41 12.69 15.68
N LEU A 228 9.33 11.94 15.88
CA LEU A 228 8.05 12.08 15.17
C LEU A 228 7.12 13.13 15.79
N ARG A 229 7.35 13.54 17.06
CA ARG A 229 6.51 14.49 17.80
C ARG A 229 6.26 15.81 17.06
N PRO A 230 7.27 16.45 16.43
CA PRO A 230 7.05 17.68 15.66
C PRO A 230 6.08 17.51 14.50
N PHE A 231 5.93 16.29 13.97
CA PHE A 231 5.02 15.96 12.88
C PHE A 231 3.61 15.64 13.41
N ALA A 232 3.49 14.84 14.49
CA ALA A 232 2.19 14.59 15.13
C ALA A 232 1.52 15.91 15.59
N GLU A 233 2.31 16.87 16.07
CA GLU A 233 1.86 18.23 16.40
C GLU A 233 1.36 19.02 15.17
N MET A 234 1.84 18.74 13.95
CA MET A 234 1.33 19.36 12.71
C MET A 234 -0.06 18.85 12.31
N PHE A 235 -0.39 17.58 12.59
CA PHE A 235 -1.71 16.99 12.27
C PHE A 235 -2.76 17.27 13.35
N MET A 236 -2.33 17.52 14.59
CA MET A 236 -3.22 17.79 15.72
C MET A 236 -3.57 19.27 15.93
N GLN A 237 -3.10 20.18 15.06
CA GLN A 237 -3.46 21.60 15.11
C GLN A 237 -4.50 21.95 14.03
N GLU A 238 -5.61 22.56 14.45
CA GLU A 238 -6.40 23.44 13.59
C GLU A 238 -5.48 24.54 13.05
N GLU A 239 -5.41 24.64 11.71
CA GLU A 239 -4.59 25.56 10.89
C GLU A 239 -3.13 25.82 11.35
N PRO A 240 -2.11 25.39 10.57
CA PRO A 240 -0.73 25.54 10.99
C PRO A 240 -0.31 27.01 11.04
N SER A 241 -0.19 27.56 12.24
CA SER A 241 0.57 28.78 12.50
C SER A 241 2.02 28.47 12.88
N SER A 242 2.67 27.50 12.22
CA SER A 242 4.12 27.40 12.26
C SER A 242 4.72 27.05 10.89
N ASN A 243 5.39 28.04 10.32
CA ASN A 243 6.19 27.96 9.09
C ASN A 243 7.41 27.04 9.27
N LYS A 244 7.22 25.71 9.29
CA LYS A 244 8.27 24.83 8.73
C LYS A 244 8.01 24.74 7.24
N LYS A 245 8.69 25.60 6.47
CA LYS A 245 8.78 25.44 5.02
C LYS A 245 9.45 24.09 4.76
N ILE A 246 8.64 23.08 4.44
CA ILE A 246 9.15 21.92 3.71
C ILE A 246 9.71 22.50 2.41
N ASP A 247 10.99 22.23 2.12
CA ASP A 247 11.55 22.60 0.84
C ASP A 247 10.79 21.80 -0.23
N GLN A 248 9.92 22.51 -0.96
CA GLN A 248 9.06 21.93 -1.96
C GLN A 248 9.89 21.26 -3.08
N GLU A 249 11.05 21.82 -3.41
CA GLU A 249 11.92 21.27 -4.45
C GLU A 249 12.57 19.96 -4.00
N GLU A 250 12.98 19.88 -2.73
CA GLU A 250 13.49 18.65 -2.14
C GLU A 250 12.40 17.57 -2.04
N PHE A 251 11.21 17.95 -1.59
CA PHE A 251 10.06 17.05 -1.50
C PHE A 251 9.69 16.47 -2.88
N GLU A 252 9.60 17.31 -3.91
CA GLU A 252 9.34 16.89 -5.28
C GLU A 252 10.42 15.93 -5.79
N LYS A 253 11.70 16.26 -5.66
CA LYS A 253 12.81 15.38 -6.07
C LYS A 253 12.73 13.98 -5.45
N ARG A 254 12.33 13.91 -4.18
CA ARG A 254 12.23 12.64 -3.43
C ARG A 254 11.08 11.76 -3.90
N MET A 255 9.93 12.34 -4.23
CA MET A 255 8.79 11.58 -4.79
C MET A 255 9.19 10.84 -6.08
N TRP A 256 10.01 11.49 -6.90
CA TRP A 256 10.52 10.93 -8.17
C TRP A 256 11.72 10.00 -8.01
N THR A 257 12.19 9.75 -6.79
CA THR A 257 13.29 8.81 -6.53
C THR A 257 12.72 7.43 -6.26
N HIS A 258 13.14 6.41 -7.02
CA HIS A 258 12.72 5.03 -6.78
C HIS A 258 13.28 4.50 -5.46
N GLU A 259 12.41 3.86 -4.68
CA GLU A 259 12.78 3.14 -3.47
C GLU A 259 13.39 1.77 -3.84
N VAL A 260 14.72 1.66 -3.78
CA VAL A 260 15.51 0.52 -4.29
C VAL A 260 15.00 -0.83 -3.81
N ASP A 261 14.63 -0.93 -2.54
CA ASP A 261 14.20 -2.17 -1.89
C ASP A 261 12.68 -2.23 -1.69
N LEU A 262 11.90 -1.54 -2.53
CA LEU A 262 10.45 -1.65 -2.50
C LEU A 262 9.98 -2.85 -3.32
N GLU A 263 9.33 -3.79 -2.67
CA GLU A 263 8.51 -4.80 -3.33
C GLU A 263 7.10 -4.78 -2.73
N ILE A 264 6.10 -4.98 -3.59
CA ILE A 264 4.67 -4.98 -3.26
C ILE A 264 4.10 -6.36 -3.54
N GLN A 265 3.18 -6.84 -2.69
CA GLN A 265 2.62 -8.18 -2.83
C GLN A 265 1.53 -8.28 -3.90
N PHE A 266 1.75 -9.16 -4.89
CA PHE A 266 0.80 -9.50 -5.94
C PHE A 266 0.48 -11.01 -5.99
N LYS A 267 -0.67 -11.37 -6.59
CA LYS A 267 -1.10 -12.75 -6.87
C LYS A 267 -1.25 -12.97 -8.37
N CYS A 268 -0.56 -13.98 -8.90
CA CYS A 268 -0.71 -14.40 -10.29
C CYS A 268 -2.02 -15.16 -10.48
N GLN A 269 -2.83 -14.78 -11.46
CA GLN A 269 -4.12 -15.43 -11.74
C GLN A 269 -3.99 -16.70 -12.60
N VAL A 270 -2.79 -16.99 -13.12
CA VAL A 270 -2.52 -18.19 -13.93
C VAL A 270 -2.00 -19.33 -13.07
N CYS A 271 -0.98 -19.07 -12.24
CA CYS A 271 -0.37 -20.09 -11.39
C CYS A 271 -0.76 -19.98 -9.91
N ASN A 272 -1.64 -19.03 -9.55
CA ASN A 272 -2.12 -18.76 -8.19
C ASN A 272 -1.06 -18.39 -7.14
N LYS A 273 0.22 -18.28 -7.53
CA LYS A 273 1.30 -17.92 -6.61
C LYS A 273 1.28 -16.44 -6.23
N LYS A 274 1.45 -16.17 -4.94
CA LYS A 274 1.82 -14.87 -4.40
C LYS A 274 3.31 -14.61 -4.58
N GLN A 275 3.65 -13.34 -4.80
CA GLN A 275 5.03 -12.90 -4.88
C GLN A 275 5.12 -11.39 -4.65
N ASN A 276 6.20 -10.99 -4.01
CA ASN A 276 6.59 -9.60 -3.91
C ASN A 276 7.28 -9.20 -5.23
N ILE A 277 6.86 -8.08 -5.83
CA ILE A 277 7.40 -7.57 -7.10
C ILE A 277 7.81 -6.10 -6.91
N ASN A 278 8.96 -5.70 -7.45
CA ASN A 278 9.41 -4.32 -7.46
C ASN A 278 8.55 -3.50 -8.44
N PRO A 279 7.73 -2.55 -7.95
CA PRO A 279 6.85 -1.76 -8.78
C PRO A 279 7.54 -0.57 -9.48
N GLY A 280 8.79 -0.25 -9.11
CA GLY A 280 9.42 1.01 -9.47
C GLY A 280 8.80 2.17 -8.70
N ILE A 281 8.65 3.31 -9.34
CA ILE A 281 7.82 4.41 -8.83
C ILE A 281 6.32 4.01 -8.87
N ILE A 282 5.61 4.25 -7.77
CA ILE A 282 4.15 4.12 -7.68
C ILE A 282 3.50 5.46 -7.98
N LYS A 283 2.57 5.49 -8.94
CA LYS A 283 1.78 6.66 -9.28
C LYS A 283 0.37 6.49 -8.76
N ILE A 284 -0.09 7.46 -7.97
CA ILE A 284 -1.46 7.52 -7.45
C ILE A 284 -2.29 8.36 -8.41
N LEU A 285 -3.34 7.77 -8.98
CA LEU A 285 -4.22 8.43 -9.95
C LEU A 285 -5.57 8.80 -9.30
N GLY A 286 -5.80 10.11 -9.14
CA GLY A 286 -7.05 10.66 -8.62
C GLY A 286 -7.17 10.66 -7.09
N ASP A 287 -8.21 11.35 -6.58
CA ASP A 287 -8.26 11.76 -5.16
C ASP A 287 -9.13 10.87 -4.25
N LYS A 288 -9.91 9.92 -4.79
CA LYS A 288 -10.97 9.22 -4.01
C LYS A 288 -11.03 7.70 -4.14
N ASN A 289 -10.44 7.12 -5.17
CA ASN A 289 -10.22 5.67 -5.34
C ASN A 289 -8.94 5.56 -6.14
N SER A 290 -7.83 5.32 -5.46
CA SER A 290 -6.51 5.38 -6.05
C SER A 290 -6.33 4.23 -7.05
N ASP A 291 -6.59 4.49 -8.32
CA ASP A 291 -6.01 3.67 -9.37
C ASP A 291 -4.49 3.82 -9.26
N PHE A 292 -3.77 2.70 -9.26
CA PHE A 292 -2.31 2.70 -9.18
C PHE A 292 -1.70 2.37 -10.54
N ASP A 293 -0.67 3.12 -10.91
CA ASP A 293 0.23 2.80 -12.02
C ASP A 293 1.65 2.59 -11.49
N PHE A 294 2.42 1.76 -12.19
CA PHE A 294 3.75 1.33 -11.79
C PHE A 294 4.74 1.66 -12.90
N GLU A 295 5.93 2.13 -12.54
CA GLU A 295 7.00 2.37 -13.51
C GLU A 295 7.50 1.08 -14.17
N ASN A 296 7.61 0.01 -13.37
CA ASN A 296 8.15 -1.27 -13.79
C ASN A 296 7.06 -2.23 -14.27
N GLU A 297 7.45 -3.16 -15.16
CA GLU A 297 6.56 -4.24 -15.59
C GLU A 297 6.23 -5.18 -14.43
N ILE A 298 4.95 -5.38 -14.18
CA ILE A 298 4.47 -6.34 -13.18
C ILE A 298 4.12 -7.65 -13.88
N MET A 299 4.88 -8.70 -13.58
CA MET A 299 4.76 -10.02 -14.20
C MET A 299 5.07 -11.10 -13.16
N CYS A 300 4.45 -12.27 -13.30
CA CYS A 300 4.76 -13.39 -12.42
C CYS A 300 6.21 -13.88 -12.62
N LYS A 301 7.00 -13.92 -11.54
CA LYS A 301 8.37 -14.48 -11.47
C LYS A 301 8.44 -15.98 -11.81
N PHE A 302 7.33 -16.71 -11.73
CA PHE A 302 7.27 -18.16 -11.94
C PHE A 302 6.82 -18.59 -13.33
N CYS A 303 5.79 -17.95 -13.88
CA CYS A 303 5.19 -18.33 -15.17
C CYS A 303 5.27 -17.22 -16.23
N PHE A 304 5.84 -16.07 -15.89
CA PHE A 304 5.98 -14.91 -16.77
C PHE A 304 4.66 -14.39 -17.37
N SER A 305 3.53 -14.63 -16.69
CA SER A 305 2.24 -14.05 -17.06
C SER A 305 2.09 -12.62 -16.54
N ASN A 306 1.56 -11.71 -17.36
CA ASN A 306 1.12 -10.38 -16.95
C ASN A 306 -0.30 -10.39 -16.32
N ASN A 307 -0.96 -11.55 -16.21
CA ASN A 307 -2.26 -11.66 -15.52
C ASN A 307 -2.04 -11.77 -14.01
N ILE A 308 -1.69 -10.65 -13.40
CA ILE A 308 -1.28 -10.51 -12.02
C ILE A 308 -2.07 -9.38 -11.35
N LYS A 309 -2.51 -9.60 -10.11
CA LYS A 309 -3.37 -8.66 -9.37
C LYS A 309 -2.77 -8.27 -8.04
N LEU A 310 -2.98 -7.02 -7.64
CA LEU A 310 -2.61 -6.53 -6.33
C LEU A 310 -3.44 -7.27 -5.26
N THR A 311 -2.80 -7.67 -4.18
CA THR A 311 -3.46 -8.29 -3.03
C THR A 311 -3.95 -7.22 -2.04
N ILE A 312 -4.77 -7.58 -1.06
CA ILE A 312 -5.13 -6.68 0.05
C ILE A 312 -3.86 -6.19 0.77
N GLN A 313 -2.90 -7.09 1.01
CA GLN A 313 -1.61 -6.73 1.61
C GLN A 313 -0.84 -5.75 0.71
N GLY A 314 -0.79 -5.99 -0.59
CA GLY A 314 -0.17 -5.07 -1.54
C GLY A 314 -0.80 -3.67 -1.52
N GLY A 315 -2.12 -3.58 -1.33
CA GLY A 315 -2.82 -2.30 -1.11
C GLY A 315 -2.36 -1.58 0.16
N ARG A 316 -2.20 -2.32 1.27
CA ARG A 316 -1.65 -1.79 2.52
C ARG A 316 -0.19 -1.35 2.36
N ASP A 317 0.63 -2.15 1.68
CA ASP A 317 2.03 -1.81 1.42
C ASP A 317 2.13 -0.45 0.69
N ILE A 318 1.27 -0.20 -0.30
CA ILE A 318 1.21 1.09 -1.00
C ILE A 318 0.73 2.21 -0.08
N MET A 319 -0.29 1.97 0.76
CA MET A 319 -0.77 2.96 1.74
C MET A 319 0.34 3.36 2.71
N PHE A 320 1.03 2.40 3.31
CA PHE A 320 2.16 2.66 4.21
C PHE A 320 3.31 3.35 3.49
N GLN A 321 3.60 2.97 2.24
CA GLN A 321 4.61 3.65 1.45
C GLN A 321 4.23 5.12 1.22
N THR A 322 2.96 5.38 0.90
CA THR A 322 2.42 6.73 0.68
C THR A 322 2.54 7.58 1.94
N ILE A 323 2.13 7.06 3.10
CA ILE A 323 2.29 7.73 4.40
C ILE A 323 3.77 8.01 4.67
N GLY A 324 4.66 7.02 4.46
CA GLY A 324 6.10 7.21 4.66
C GLY A 324 6.73 8.27 3.73
N THR A 325 6.29 8.34 2.47
CA THR A 325 6.70 9.39 1.55
C THR A 325 6.22 10.77 2.02
N MET A 326 4.97 10.88 2.50
CA MET A 326 4.45 12.12 3.10
C MET A 326 5.21 12.51 4.37
N MET A 327 5.65 11.53 5.18
CA MET A 327 6.47 11.74 6.38
C MET A 327 7.94 12.07 6.07
N GLY A 328 8.36 11.95 4.81
CA GLY A 328 9.75 12.18 4.44
C GLY A 328 10.72 11.13 4.99
N ASN A 329 10.27 9.90 5.25
CA ASN A 329 11.13 8.77 5.61
C ASN A 329 11.22 7.70 4.52
N ARG A 330 10.42 7.81 3.45
CA ARG A 330 10.46 6.93 2.27
C ARG A 330 10.39 7.70 0.95
N THR A 331 10.62 7.03 -0.17
CA THR A 331 10.58 7.59 -1.53
C THR A 331 9.73 6.74 -2.48
N GLY A 332 9.61 7.12 -3.75
CA GLY A 332 9.04 6.27 -4.79
C GLY A 332 7.52 6.27 -4.90
N VAL A 333 6.83 7.26 -4.30
CA VAL A 333 5.41 7.50 -4.50
C VAL A 333 5.19 8.90 -5.05
N VAL A 334 4.45 8.99 -6.15
CA VAL A 334 4.14 10.25 -6.83
C VAL A 334 2.63 10.39 -6.94
N SER A 335 2.10 11.53 -6.49
CA SER A 335 0.73 11.92 -6.84
C SER A 335 0.71 12.39 -8.30
N ALA A 336 -0.12 11.75 -9.13
CA ALA A 336 -0.19 12.01 -10.55
C ALA A 336 -1.58 12.46 -10.99
N ASN A 337 -1.62 13.36 -11.98
CA ASN A 337 -2.89 13.80 -12.56
C ASN A 337 -3.63 12.62 -13.19
N SER A 338 -4.96 12.61 -13.04
CA SER A 338 -5.85 11.66 -13.69
C SER A 338 -5.94 11.85 -15.21
N GLU A 339 -5.25 12.84 -15.78
CA GLU A 339 -5.18 13.14 -17.21
C GLU A 339 -3.76 12.96 -17.76
N VAL A 340 -3.66 12.36 -18.95
CA VAL A 340 -2.43 12.28 -19.75
C VAL A 340 -2.59 13.09 -21.03
N PHE A 341 -1.50 13.67 -21.51
CA PHE A 341 -1.52 14.45 -22.74
C PHE A 341 -1.17 13.58 -23.95
N VAL A 342 -2.12 13.40 -24.87
CA VAL A 342 -1.90 12.73 -26.16
C VAL A 342 -2.11 13.75 -27.27
N GLU A 343 -1.06 14.03 -28.06
CA GLU A 343 -1.09 15.07 -29.10
C GLU A 343 -1.66 16.41 -28.57
N ASN A 344 -1.29 16.77 -27.34
CA ASN A 344 -1.66 18.03 -26.66
C ASN A 344 -3.10 18.15 -26.24
N LYS A 345 -3.84 17.05 -26.36
CA LYS A 345 -5.17 16.91 -25.81
C LYS A 345 -5.05 16.23 -24.43
N PRO A 346 -5.56 16.85 -23.36
CA PRO A 346 -5.72 16.14 -22.10
C PRO A 346 -6.77 15.05 -22.30
N ILE A 347 -6.42 13.83 -21.93
CA ILE A 347 -7.28 12.66 -21.98
C ILE A 347 -7.25 12.04 -20.59
N LEU A 348 -8.42 11.77 -20.01
CA LEU A 348 -8.49 10.97 -18.77
C LEU A 348 -7.68 9.69 -18.97
N PHE A 349 -6.81 9.36 -18.01
CA PHE A 349 -5.87 8.25 -18.07
C PHE A 349 -6.55 6.96 -18.54
N LYS A 350 -7.69 6.62 -17.90
CA LYS A 350 -8.54 5.47 -18.25
C LYS A 350 -9.00 5.40 -19.71
N ASN A 351 -9.13 6.53 -20.38
CA ASN A 351 -9.59 6.64 -21.77
C ASN A 351 -8.43 6.76 -22.78
N SER A 352 -7.19 6.88 -22.31
CA SER A 352 -6.04 7.21 -23.15
C SER A 352 -5.70 6.10 -24.16
N TYR A 353 -5.89 4.83 -23.78
CA TYR A 353 -5.65 3.69 -24.65
C TYR A 353 -6.64 3.63 -25.83
N ASP A 354 -7.94 3.79 -25.57
CA ASP A 354 -8.96 3.82 -26.62
C ASP A 354 -8.77 5.01 -27.57
N TYR A 355 -8.39 6.16 -27.00
CA TYR A 355 -8.09 7.35 -27.79
C TYR A 355 -6.92 7.11 -28.76
N ILE A 356 -5.80 6.57 -28.29
CA ILE A 356 -4.63 6.34 -29.16
C ILE A 356 -4.92 5.29 -30.23
N LEU A 357 -5.70 4.24 -29.94
CA LEU A 357 -6.13 3.26 -30.93
C LEU A 357 -6.99 3.89 -32.04
N LYS A 358 -7.89 4.81 -31.68
CA LYS A 358 -8.68 5.56 -32.67
C LYS A 358 -7.78 6.43 -33.56
N ARG A 359 -6.75 7.05 -32.99
CA ARG A 359 -5.79 7.87 -33.74
C ARG A 359 -4.99 7.03 -34.74
N ILE A 360 -4.49 5.86 -34.32
CA ILE A 360 -3.80 4.91 -35.22
C ILE A 360 -4.68 4.52 -36.40
N LYS A 361 -5.98 4.25 -36.18
CA LYS A 361 -6.90 3.93 -37.29
C LYS A 361 -7.07 5.06 -38.31
N GLN A 362 -6.94 6.31 -37.88
CA GLN A 362 -7.08 7.49 -38.74
C GLN A 362 -5.80 7.80 -39.51
N ASP A 363 -4.64 7.48 -38.94
CA ASP A 363 -3.33 7.79 -39.49
C ASP A 363 -2.36 6.61 -39.23
N PRO A 364 -2.53 5.49 -39.95
CA PRO A 364 -1.85 4.23 -39.67
C PRO A 364 -0.36 4.21 -40.04
N GLU A 365 0.14 5.22 -40.75
CA GLU A 365 1.53 5.35 -41.18
C GLU A 365 2.34 6.29 -40.26
N ASN A 366 1.72 6.85 -39.22
CA ASN A 366 2.36 7.78 -38.30
C ASN A 366 3.09 7.05 -37.17
N SER A 367 4.41 6.90 -37.32
CA SER A 367 5.29 6.27 -36.33
C SER A 367 5.18 6.88 -34.92
N GLY A 368 4.92 8.19 -34.82
CA GLY A 368 4.74 8.88 -33.54
C GLY A 368 3.50 8.43 -32.75
N LEU A 369 2.44 8.01 -33.44
CA LEU A 369 1.25 7.44 -32.78
C LEU A 369 1.53 6.07 -32.17
N TYR A 370 2.29 5.22 -32.86
CA TYR A 370 2.70 3.91 -32.34
C TYR A 370 3.65 4.03 -31.15
N LEU A 371 4.63 4.96 -31.19
CA LEU A 371 5.48 5.25 -30.03
C LEU A 371 4.64 5.64 -28.80
N ARG A 372 3.66 6.53 -28.98
CA ARG A 372 2.75 6.94 -27.89
C ARG A 372 1.86 5.79 -27.44
N ALA A 373 1.39 4.95 -28.34
CA ALA A 373 0.61 3.76 -28.00
C ALA A 373 1.41 2.77 -27.16
N GLY A 374 2.71 2.59 -27.46
CA GLY A 374 3.62 1.81 -26.64
C GLY A 374 3.75 2.37 -25.23
N ASN A 375 3.98 3.68 -25.09
CA ASN A 375 4.09 4.34 -23.79
C ASN A 375 2.80 4.22 -22.96
N ILE A 376 1.65 4.42 -23.60
CA ILE A 376 0.35 4.26 -22.92
C ILE A 376 0.15 2.79 -22.53
N ALA A 377 0.44 1.83 -23.42
CA ALA A 377 0.34 0.41 -23.12
C ALA A 377 1.19 0.00 -21.90
N ARG A 378 2.41 0.54 -21.75
CA ARG A 378 3.25 0.33 -20.57
C ARG A 378 2.57 0.78 -19.27
N ASN A 379 1.96 1.97 -19.26
CA ASN A 379 1.22 2.47 -18.08
C ASN A 379 -0.04 1.64 -17.76
N PHE A 380 -0.51 0.79 -18.67
CA PHE A 380 -1.57 -0.19 -18.41
C PHE A 380 -1.00 -1.59 -18.12
N ASN A 381 0.32 -1.71 -17.90
CA ASN A 381 1.05 -2.96 -17.76
C ASN A 381 0.88 -3.94 -18.95
N LYS A 382 0.57 -3.42 -20.14
CA LYS A 382 0.37 -4.17 -21.40
C LYS A 382 1.67 -4.24 -22.22
N TYR A 383 2.70 -4.84 -21.64
CA TYR A 383 4.05 -4.82 -22.21
C TYR A 383 4.19 -5.62 -23.50
N HIS A 384 3.40 -6.68 -23.68
CA HIS A 384 3.40 -7.44 -24.94
C HIS A 384 2.89 -6.59 -26.11
N GLU A 385 1.82 -5.83 -25.91
CA GLU A 385 1.32 -4.86 -26.88
C GLU A 385 2.29 -3.69 -27.05
N ALA A 386 2.89 -3.21 -25.96
CA ALA A 386 3.84 -2.10 -26.00
C ALA A 386 5.02 -2.40 -26.93
N ILE A 387 5.61 -3.61 -26.82
CA ILE A 387 6.71 -4.07 -27.68
C ILE A 387 6.28 -4.02 -29.16
N LYS A 388 5.12 -4.58 -29.49
CA LYS A 388 4.59 -4.57 -30.87
C LYS A 388 4.41 -3.16 -31.41
N TYR A 389 3.94 -2.23 -30.58
CA TYR A 389 3.81 -0.84 -31.00
C TYR A 389 5.17 -0.16 -31.20
N TYR A 390 6.16 -0.40 -30.36
CA TYR A 390 7.49 0.15 -30.56
C TYR A 390 8.16 -0.42 -31.82
N GLU A 391 8.05 -1.73 -32.06
CA GLU A 391 8.56 -2.38 -33.28
C GLU A 391 7.88 -1.78 -34.52
N LYS A 392 6.55 -1.63 -34.50
CA LYS A 392 5.84 -0.98 -35.61
C LYS A 392 6.23 0.49 -35.80
N ALA A 393 6.53 1.22 -34.72
CA ALA A 393 7.02 2.59 -34.81
C ALA A 393 8.41 2.65 -35.48
N ILE A 394 9.27 1.68 -35.20
CA ILE A 394 10.60 1.51 -35.82
C ILE A 394 10.46 1.13 -37.30
N ASP A 395 9.56 0.22 -37.65
CA ASP A 395 9.30 -0.17 -39.04
C ASP A 395 8.89 1.04 -39.91
N LEU A 396 8.05 1.92 -39.37
CA LEU A 396 7.58 3.13 -40.05
C LEU A 396 8.64 4.24 -40.05
N ASN A 397 9.42 4.36 -38.97
CA ASN A 397 10.53 5.30 -38.87
C ASN A 397 11.71 4.71 -38.09
N PRO A 398 12.71 4.13 -38.80
CA PRO A 398 13.87 3.53 -38.17
C PRO A 398 14.78 4.53 -37.44
N LYS A 399 14.56 5.84 -37.60
CA LYS A 399 15.34 6.89 -36.92
C LYS A 399 14.76 7.26 -35.56
N LEU A 400 13.62 6.70 -35.18
CA LEU A 400 12.88 7.08 -33.98
C LEU A 400 13.52 6.51 -32.71
N ILE A 401 14.56 7.17 -32.21
CA ILE A 401 15.43 6.67 -31.15
C ILE A 401 14.70 6.41 -29.81
N ALA A 402 13.59 7.12 -29.57
CA ALA A 402 12.72 6.90 -28.41
C ALA A 402 12.12 5.48 -28.37
N ALA A 403 11.80 4.87 -29.51
CA ALA A 403 11.27 3.51 -29.54
C ALA A 403 12.33 2.48 -29.10
N TYR A 404 13.58 2.66 -29.55
CA TYR A 404 14.71 1.84 -29.13
C TYR A 404 15.00 1.97 -27.63
N LEU A 405 15.02 3.20 -27.09
CA LEU A 405 15.19 3.45 -25.65
C LEU A 405 14.18 2.64 -24.81
N ASN A 406 12.90 2.68 -25.20
CA ASN A 406 11.85 1.95 -24.50
C ASN A 406 12.04 0.42 -24.58
N LEU A 407 12.39 -0.12 -25.75
CA LEU A 407 12.63 -1.56 -25.92
C LEU A 407 13.85 -2.03 -25.12
N VAL A 408 14.97 -1.29 -25.15
CA VAL A 408 16.16 -1.59 -24.33
C VAL A 408 15.78 -1.65 -22.85
N GLY A 409 15.04 -0.65 -22.35
CA GLY A 409 14.60 -0.63 -20.96
C GLY A 409 13.74 -1.83 -20.57
N ILE A 410 12.77 -2.20 -21.40
CA ILE A 410 11.89 -3.36 -21.16
C ILE A 410 12.70 -4.65 -21.07
N TYR A 411 13.54 -4.92 -22.07
CA TYR A 411 14.28 -6.17 -22.14
C TYR A 411 15.41 -6.25 -21.10
N GLU A 412 16.05 -5.12 -20.77
CA GLU A 412 17.02 -5.06 -19.67
C GLU A 412 16.36 -5.37 -18.32
N PHE A 413 15.20 -4.78 -18.04
CA PHE A 413 14.43 -5.06 -16.84
C PHE A 413 14.05 -6.54 -16.75
N ARG A 414 13.52 -7.13 -17.84
CA ARG A 414 13.21 -8.56 -17.92
C ARG A 414 14.41 -9.47 -17.71
N HIS A 415 15.59 -9.08 -18.20
CA HIS A 415 16.82 -9.83 -17.96
C HIS A 415 17.26 -9.73 -16.49
N LYS A 416 17.34 -8.51 -15.95
CA LYS A 416 17.88 -8.29 -14.61
C LYS A 416 16.96 -8.79 -13.51
N TYR A 417 15.69 -8.45 -13.60
CA TYR A 417 14.71 -8.70 -12.55
C TYR A 417 14.10 -10.10 -12.67
N TYR A 418 13.61 -10.45 -13.86
CA TYR A 418 12.93 -11.74 -14.11
C TYR A 418 13.85 -12.88 -14.58
N LYS A 419 15.14 -12.60 -14.84
CA LYS A 419 16.13 -13.59 -15.30
C LYS A 419 15.73 -14.31 -16.61
N ILE A 420 14.96 -13.65 -17.47
CA ILE A 420 14.59 -14.20 -18.79
C ILE A 420 15.84 -14.22 -19.68
N LYS A 421 16.22 -15.41 -20.18
CA LYS A 421 17.48 -15.61 -20.92
C LYS A 421 17.54 -14.80 -22.21
N ASP A 422 16.49 -14.85 -23.03
CA ASP A 422 16.46 -14.21 -24.35
C ASP A 422 16.27 -12.68 -24.29
N ALA A 423 15.89 -12.16 -23.12
CA ALA A 423 15.72 -10.74 -22.91
C ALA A 423 17.07 -10.00 -23.00
N LYS A 424 18.17 -10.59 -22.53
CA LYS A 424 19.50 -9.97 -22.67
C LYS A 424 19.87 -9.76 -24.14
N VAL A 425 19.64 -10.78 -24.97
CA VAL A 425 19.96 -10.74 -26.41
C VAL A 425 19.17 -9.62 -27.09
N SER A 426 17.87 -9.53 -26.79
CA SER A 426 16.99 -8.48 -27.32
C SER A 426 17.43 -7.08 -26.87
N ALA A 427 17.78 -6.90 -25.60
CA ALA A 427 18.26 -5.62 -25.07
C ALA A 427 19.54 -5.16 -25.76
N VAL A 428 20.52 -6.05 -25.92
CA VAL A 428 21.79 -5.74 -26.60
C VAL A 428 21.59 -5.42 -28.07
N TYR A 429 20.68 -6.12 -28.76
CA TYR A 429 20.33 -5.83 -30.14
C TYR A 429 19.81 -4.39 -30.31
N TYR A 430 18.77 -4.00 -29.55
CA TYR A 430 18.20 -2.66 -29.67
C TYR A 430 19.18 -1.56 -29.21
N LEU A 431 20.05 -1.84 -28.23
CA LEU A 431 21.09 -0.92 -27.80
C LEU A 431 22.11 -0.65 -28.90
N ASN A 432 22.53 -1.69 -29.63
CA ASN A 432 23.43 -1.57 -30.79
C ASN A 432 22.85 -0.68 -31.90
N GLU A 433 21.58 -0.90 -32.25
CA GLU A 433 20.90 -0.06 -33.25
C GLU A 433 20.81 1.40 -32.81
N MET A 434 20.43 1.63 -31.54
CA MET A 434 20.38 2.96 -30.95
C MET A 434 21.72 3.69 -31.00
N MET A 435 22.81 3.00 -30.64
CA MET A 435 24.17 3.55 -30.72
C MET A 435 24.58 3.89 -32.16
N ASN A 436 24.21 3.06 -33.13
CA ASN A 436 24.48 3.34 -34.54
C ASN A 436 23.76 4.60 -35.02
N LEU A 437 22.48 4.77 -34.66
CA LEU A 437 21.71 5.98 -34.95
C LEU A 437 22.35 7.21 -34.32
N PHE A 438 22.72 7.12 -33.04
CA PHE A 438 23.35 8.21 -32.30
C PHE A 438 24.72 8.60 -32.89
N ARG A 439 25.59 7.63 -33.13
CA ARG A 439 26.93 7.82 -33.72
C ARG A 439 26.87 8.46 -35.11
N THR A 440 25.90 8.07 -35.92
CA THR A 440 25.72 8.62 -37.27
C THR A 440 24.93 9.92 -37.30
N GLN A 441 24.42 10.39 -36.14
CA GLN A 441 23.52 11.55 -36.02
C GLN A 441 22.28 11.45 -36.93
N LYS A 442 21.79 10.22 -37.15
CA LYS A 442 20.62 9.92 -38.00
C LYS A 442 19.41 9.53 -37.16
N PHE A 443 19.06 10.32 -36.16
CA PHE A 443 17.94 10.05 -35.27
C PHE A 443 16.95 11.21 -35.15
N ASP A 444 15.70 10.88 -34.84
CA ASP A 444 14.64 11.81 -34.52
C ASP A 444 14.36 11.76 -33.00
N THR A 445 14.29 12.93 -32.36
CA THR A 445 14.13 13.09 -30.90
C THR A 445 12.68 13.25 -30.47
N LEU A 446 11.71 12.75 -31.24
CA LEU A 446 10.30 12.84 -30.88
C LEU A 446 10.08 12.27 -29.47
N THR A 447 9.46 13.06 -28.57
CA THR A 447 9.27 12.79 -27.13
C THR A 447 10.52 12.84 -26.24
N ILE A 448 11.70 13.11 -26.79
CA ILE A 448 12.95 13.31 -26.03
C ILE A 448 13.19 14.82 -25.87
N LEU A 449 13.33 15.27 -24.62
CA LEU A 449 13.49 16.68 -24.29
C LEU A 449 14.96 17.15 -24.34
N ASP A 450 15.91 16.25 -24.05
CA ASP A 450 17.35 16.52 -24.05
C ASP A 450 18.10 15.32 -24.65
N SER A 451 18.86 15.58 -25.71
CA SER A 451 19.69 14.56 -26.38
C SER A 451 20.79 14.00 -25.48
N ASN A 452 21.23 14.73 -24.44
CA ASN A 452 22.23 14.23 -23.49
C ASN A 452 21.70 13.04 -22.68
N MET A 453 20.38 12.96 -22.44
CA MET A 453 19.76 11.81 -21.79
C MET A 453 20.00 10.52 -22.59
N VAL A 454 20.10 10.61 -23.92
CA VAL A 454 20.40 9.44 -24.76
C VAL A 454 21.80 8.94 -24.45
N LEU A 455 22.80 9.82 -24.40
CA LEU A 455 24.19 9.44 -24.13
C LEU A 455 24.36 8.82 -22.74
N GLN A 456 23.75 9.44 -21.73
CA GLN A 456 23.72 8.90 -20.37
C GLN A 456 23.08 7.52 -20.34
N PHE A 457 21.91 7.35 -20.97
CA PHE A 457 21.23 6.07 -21.06
C PHE A 457 22.10 5.01 -21.77
N ILE A 458 22.79 5.35 -22.86
CA ILE A 458 23.70 4.40 -23.53
C ILE A 458 24.76 3.90 -22.54
N GLY A 459 25.40 4.82 -21.81
CA GLY A 459 26.44 4.49 -20.84
C GLY A 459 25.93 3.55 -19.76
N GLU A 460 24.85 3.95 -19.07
CA GLU A 460 24.23 3.18 -17.99
C GLU A 460 23.79 1.78 -18.46
N LYS A 461 23.17 1.68 -19.63
CA LYS A 461 22.67 0.39 -20.15
C LYS A 461 23.80 -0.50 -20.68
N SER A 462 24.87 0.08 -21.22
CA SER A 462 26.05 -0.69 -21.65
C SER A 462 26.73 -1.36 -20.46
N GLU A 463 26.96 -0.60 -19.39
CA GLU A 463 27.51 -1.12 -18.13
C GLU A 463 26.60 -2.20 -17.53
N SER A 464 25.32 -1.89 -17.39
CA SER A 464 24.28 -2.80 -16.90
C SER A 464 24.25 -4.16 -17.60
N LEU A 465 24.38 -4.17 -18.94
CA LEU A 465 24.32 -5.38 -19.76
C LEU A 465 25.69 -6.08 -19.88
N GLY A 466 26.76 -5.46 -19.36
CA GLY A 466 28.13 -5.94 -19.46
C GLY A 466 28.66 -5.89 -20.88
N VAL A 467 28.29 -4.87 -21.65
CA VAL A 467 28.75 -4.67 -23.02
C VAL A 467 29.68 -3.48 -23.08
N ASN A 468 30.92 -3.70 -23.54
CA ASN A 468 31.92 -2.65 -23.62
C ASN A 468 32.02 -2.12 -25.06
N PHE A 469 31.79 -0.81 -25.24
CA PHE A 469 31.86 -0.14 -26.54
C PHE A 469 32.95 0.94 -26.53
N PRO A 470 34.14 0.65 -27.09
CA PRO A 470 35.32 1.51 -26.94
C PRO A 470 35.24 2.89 -27.63
N ASP A 471 34.25 3.14 -28.51
CA ASP A 471 34.23 4.32 -29.39
C ASP A 471 33.23 5.44 -29.02
N LEU A 472 32.44 5.29 -27.94
CA LEU A 472 31.45 6.32 -27.54
C LEU A 472 32.09 7.62 -27.02
N VAL A 473 33.31 7.55 -26.46
CA VAL A 473 34.00 8.67 -25.79
C VAL A 473 34.50 9.74 -26.77
N LYS A 474 34.46 9.50 -28.09
CA LYS A 474 35.08 10.37 -29.10
C LYS A 474 34.11 11.17 -29.97
N ILE A 475 32.80 11.08 -29.75
CA ILE A 475 31.82 11.77 -30.60
C ILE A 475 31.67 13.23 -30.11
N PRO A 476 32.06 14.25 -30.90
CA PRO A 476 31.81 15.64 -30.52
C PRO A 476 30.30 15.88 -30.56
N LEU A 477 29.70 16.17 -29.40
CA LEU A 477 28.31 16.61 -29.31
C LEU A 477 28.20 17.95 -30.03
N LYS A 478 27.55 17.96 -31.19
CA LYS A 478 27.06 19.21 -31.76
C LYS A 478 25.97 19.68 -30.80
N HIS A 479 26.20 20.76 -30.06
CA HIS A 479 25.14 21.34 -29.24
C HIS A 479 23.97 21.66 -30.15
N GLU A 480 22.89 20.89 -30.03
CA GLU A 480 21.64 21.25 -30.66
C GLU A 480 21.23 22.63 -30.15
N LYS A 481 20.64 23.41 -31.04
CA LYS A 481 20.16 24.74 -30.72
C LYS A 481 19.16 24.58 -29.57
N LYS A 482 19.49 25.06 -28.36
CA LYS A 482 18.57 25.02 -27.20
C LYS A 482 17.19 25.47 -27.67
N ILE A 483 16.18 24.64 -27.47
CA ILE A 483 14.79 24.95 -27.85
C ILE A 483 14.45 26.27 -27.16
N GLY A 484 14.25 27.30 -27.96
CA GLY A 484 13.94 28.63 -27.48
C GLY A 484 12.59 28.59 -26.77
N ARG A 485 12.41 29.41 -25.73
CA ARG A 485 11.13 29.56 -25.02
C ARG A 485 9.94 29.76 -25.97
N ASN A 486 10.17 30.31 -27.16
CA ASN A 486 9.14 30.57 -28.17
C ASN A 486 9.05 29.53 -29.31
N ASP A 487 9.96 28.56 -29.37
CA ASP A 487 9.96 27.51 -30.40
C ASP A 487 8.83 26.51 -30.14
N PRO A 488 8.31 25.79 -31.15
CA PRO A 488 7.34 24.73 -30.93
C PRO A 488 7.85 23.71 -29.90
N CYS A 489 7.07 23.35 -28.87
CA CYS A 489 7.55 22.37 -27.88
C CYS A 489 7.71 20.99 -28.55
N PRO A 490 8.84 20.28 -28.33
CA PRO A 490 9.06 18.90 -28.79
C PRO A 490 8.05 17.87 -28.24
N CYS A 491 7.22 18.25 -27.25
CA CYS A 491 6.07 17.48 -26.76
C CYS A 491 5.06 17.15 -27.89
N GLY A 492 5.13 17.86 -29.03
CA GLY A 492 4.17 17.80 -30.13
C GLY A 492 3.08 18.87 -30.03
N SER A 493 3.15 19.70 -28.97
CA SER A 493 2.45 20.97 -28.67
C SER A 493 1.50 21.57 -29.69
N GLY A 494 2.11 21.94 -30.82
CA GLY A 494 1.77 23.16 -31.52
C GLY A 494 1.97 24.45 -30.68
N LYS A 495 2.11 24.38 -29.34
CA LYS A 495 2.40 25.54 -28.49
C LYS A 495 3.90 25.80 -28.40
N LYS A 496 4.22 27.05 -28.05
CA LYS A 496 5.58 27.49 -27.71
C LYS A 496 6.11 26.71 -26.50
N PHE A 497 7.40 26.38 -26.47
CA PHE A 497 8.09 25.60 -25.44
C PHE A 497 7.75 26.10 -24.03
N LYS A 498 7.75 27.43 -23.84
CA LYS A 498 7.38 28.05 -22.57
C LYS A 498 5.97 27.72 -22.09
N LYS A 499 5.01 27.63 -23.02
CA LYS A 499 3.60 27.36 -22.71
C LYS A 499 3.24 25.86 -22.71
N CYS A 500 4.19 24.95 -22.91
CA CYS A 500 3.97 23.48 -22.80
C CYS A 500 4.79 22.89 -21.65
N CYS A 501 6.11 23.08 -21.72
CA CYS A 501 7.09 22.18 -21.10
C CYS A 501 8.02 22.91 -20.11
N ILE A 502 7.97 24.25 -20.06
CA ILE A 502 8.83 25.07 -19.18
C ILE A 502 8.10 25.59 -17.94
N ASP A 503 6.79 25.86 -18.03
CA ASP A 503 5.97 26.48 -16.98
C ASP A 503 4.95 25.48 -16.39
N LYS A 504 5.27 24.17 -16.36
CA LYS A 504 4.41 23.11 -15.82
C LYS A 504 5.11 22.32 -14.72
#